data_AF-A0A4D4JE58-F1
#
_entry.id   AF-A0A4D4JE58-F1
#
_cell.length_a   1.000
_cell.length_b   1.000
_cell.length_c   1.000
_cell.angle_alpha   90.00
_cell.angle_beta   90.00
_cell.angle_gamma   90.00
#
_symmetry.space_group_name_H-M   'P 1'
#
loop_
_entity.id
_entity.type
_entity.pdbx_description
1 polymer ?
#
loop_
_entity_poly.entity_id
_entity_poly.type
_entity_poly.pdbx_seq_one_letter_code
_entity_poly.pdbx_strand_id
1 'polypeptide(L)'
;MADKARPLSIQGEQQQEQGPVRASDDDVDRYVDDAPDEVLACRERGRHLFPTIRQAGIEFTGVDRDGLFIRRVTCTCCGLAVRVERWEATKRGRHLRYQRVASDLEYRKGPDGQSYQAPPGRGRMTPRQIANSVASRALQGLSLAELRRAAARTDGRNSGRNG
;
A
#
# COMPACT_ATOMS: atom_id res chain seq x y z
N MET A 1 35.81 9.11 -5.03
CA MET A 1 34.57 9.88 -4.80
C MET A 1 33.53 9.42 -5.82
N ALA A 2 32.58 8.59 -5.39
CA ALA A 2 31.36 8.27 -6.13
C ALA A 2 30.38 7.70 -5.10
N ASP A 3 29.52 8.57 -4.59
CA ASP A 3 28.49 8.25 -3.61
C ASP A 3 27.44 7.37 -4.30
N LYS A 4 27.42 6.07 -4.00
CA LYS A 4 26.41 5.13 -4.48
C LYS A 4 25.12 5.42 -3.70
N ALA A 5 24.25 6.26 -4.26
CA ALA A 5 22.90 6.44 -3.76
C ALA A 5 22.17 5.09 -3.75
N ARG A 6 22.02 4.51 -2.55
CA ARG A 6 21.22 3.31 -2.32
C ARG A 6 19.75 3.66 -2.59
N PRO A 7 18.99 2.86 -3.36
CA PRO A 7 17.54 3.04 -3.42
C PRO A 7 16.97 2.78 -2.03
N LEU A 8 16.37 3.82 -1.46
CA LEU A 8 15.84 3.83 -0.11
C LEU A 8 14.54 3.03 -0.09
N SER A 9 14.41 2.11 0.87
CA SER A 9 13.16 1.41 1.18
C SER A 9 12.04 2.41 1.53
N ILE A 10 10.77 1.99 1.58
CA ILE A 10 9.63 2.84 2.02
C ILE A 10 9.85 3.44 3.42
N GLN A 11 10.79 2.87 4.19
CA GLN A 11 11.24 3.42 5.48
C GLN A 11 12.41 4.41 5.37
N GLY A 12 13.13 4.43 4.26
CA GLY A 12 14.31 5.24 3.98
C GLY A 12 14.01 6.58 3.28
N GLU A 13 12.98 6.67 2.43
CA GLU A 13 12.65 7.94 1.74
C GLU A 13 12.06 9.01 2.67
N GLN A 14 11.67 8.63 3.90
CA GLN A 14 11.23 9.57 4.95
C GLN A 14 12.33 9.86 6.00
N GLN A 15 13.57 9.44 5.75
CA GLN A 15 14.58 9.28 6.79
C GLN A 15 15.59 10.43 6.91
N GLN A 16 15.42 11.52 6.17
CA GLN A 16 16.26 12.72 6.28
C GLN A 16 15.38 13.94 6.57
N GLU A 17 15.12 14.20 7.85
CA GLU A 17 15.72 15.34 8.57
C GLU A 17 15.09 15.62 9.94
N GLN A 18 13.89 15.12 10.23
CA GLN A 18 13.27 15.26 11.56
C GLN A 18 12.45 13.98 11.81
N GLY A 19 12.49 13.40 13.02
CA GLY A 19 11.76 12.15 13.35
C GLY A 19 10.29 12.21 12.88
N PRO A 20 9.62 11.07 12.60
CA PRO A 20 8.39 11.05 11.81
C PRO A 20 7.28 11.89 12.46
N VAL A 21 7.17 13.15 12.04
CA VAL A 21 6.08 14.04 12.40
C VAL A 21 4.83 13.38 11.85
N ARG A 22 3.87 13.09 12.73
CA ARG A 22 2.59 12.52 12.30
C ARG A 22 1.78 13.59 11.58
N ALA A 23 1.05 13.17 10.56
CA ALA A 23 0.04 14.04 9.95
C ALA A 23 -0.98 14.47 11.00
N SER A 24 -1.45 15.72 10.91
CA SER A 24 -2.61 16.17 11.68
C SER A 24 -3.87 15.43 11.22
N ASP A 25 -4.91 15.45 12.06
CA ASP A 25 -6.18 14.83 11.68
C ASP A 25 -6.83 15.57 10.49
N ASP A 26 -6.70 16.90 10.40
CA ASP A 26 -7.14 17.68 9.23
C ASP A 26 -6.41 17.30 7.93
N ASP A 27 -5.12 16.99 8.02
CA ASP A 27 -4.33 16.52 6.87
C ASP A 27 -4.77 15.12 6.41
N VAL A 28 -5.08 14.27 7.39
CA VAL A 28 -5.62 12.93 7.15
C VAL A 28 -6.98 13.03 6.49
N ASP A 29 -7.87 13.88 7.01
CA ASP A 29 -9.22 14.04 6.47
C ASP A 29 -9.18 14.52 5.03
N ARG A 30 -8.40 15.57 4.73
CA ARG A 30 -8.23 16.04 3.34
C ARG A 30 -7.69 14.97 2.41
N TYR A 31 -6.75 14.13 2.88
CA TYR A 31 -6.27 13.01 2.08
C TYR A 31 -7.38 11.98 1.83
N VAL A 32 -8.23 11.70 2.81
CA VAL A 32 -9.36 10.76 2.67
C VAL A 32 -10.45 11.31 1.74
N ASP A 33 -10.64 12.63 1.64
CA ASP A 33 -11.55 13.24 0.66
C ASP A 33 -11.14 12.93 -0.79
N ASP A 34 -9.84 13.03 -1.07
CA ASP A 34 -9.32 13.00 -2.44
C ASP A 34 -8.91 11.59 -2.89
N ALA A 35 -8.63 10.69 -1.94
CA ALA A 35 -8.06 9.38 -2.24
C ALA A 35 -9.12 8.39 -2.76
N PRO A 36 -8.83 7.63 -3.83
CA PRO A 36 -9.70 6.55 -4.29
C PRO A 36 -9.92 5.46 -3.23
N ASP A 37 -11.09 4.81 -3.24
CA ASP A 37 -11.45 3.75 -2.29
C ASP A 37 -10.42 2.61 -2.25
N GLU A 38 -9.88 2.19 -3.39
CA GLU A 38 -8.90 1.11 -3.46
C GLU A 38 -7.55 1.50 -2.85
N VAL A 39 -7.22 2.80 -2.90
CA VAL A 39 -6.05 3.38 -2.23
C VAL A 39 -6.29 3.40 -0.73
N LEU A 40 -7.46 3.86 -0.28
CA LEU A 40 -7.85 3.86 1.13
C LEU A 40 -7.82 2.44 1.70
N ALA A 41 -8.37 1.45 0.99
CA ALA A 41 -8.34 0.05 1.41
C ALA A 41 -6.91 -0.49 1.62
N CYS A 42 -5.93 -0.10 0.79
CA CYS A 42 -4.53 -0.46 0.99
C CYS A 42 -3.91 0.26 2.20
N ARG A 43 -4.27 1.53 2.40
CA ARG A 43 -3.78 2.38 3.49
C ARG A 43 -4.30 1.93 4.85
N GLU A 44 -5.59 1.65 4.98
CA GLU A 44 -6.21 1.08 6.18
C GLU A 44 -5.60 -0.27 6.53
N ARG A 45 -5.32 -1.10 5.51
CA ARG A 45 -4.64 -2.39 5.70
C ARG A 45 -3.16 -2.25 6.09
N GLY A 46 -2.55 -1.11 5.78
CA GLY A 46 -1.11 -0.87 5.96
C GLY A 46 -0.20 -1.70 5.04
N ARG A 47 -0.75 -2.37 4.02
CA ARG A 47 0.01 -3.18 3.06
C ARG A 47 -0.70 -3.32 1.71
N HIS A 48 0.10 -3.43 0.65
CA HIS A 48 -0.36 -3.75 -0.69
C HIS A 48 -0.54 -5.26 -0.90
N LEU A 49 -1.44 -5.62 -1.82
CA LEU A 49 -1.66 -6.99 -2.25
C LEU A 49 -1.00 -7.20 -3.61
N PHE A 50 0.04 -8.02 -3.66
CA PHE A 50 0.71 -8.41 -4.90
C PHE A 50 0.44 -9.89 -5.18
N PRO A 51 0.13 -10.27 -6.43
CA PRO A 51 -0.04 -11.67 -6.78
C PRO A 51 1.25 -12.45 -6.53
N THR A 52 1.09 -13.70 -6.11
CA THR A 52 2.19 -14.64 -5.97
C THR A 52 2.71 -15.08 -7.34
N ILE A 53 3.92 -15.63 -7.39
CA ILE A 53 4.48 -16.21 -8.62
C ILE A 53 3.59 -17.33 -9.16
N ARG A 54 2.94 -18.12 -8.29
CA ARG A 54 2.02 -19.18 -8.73
C ARG A 54 0.78 -18.63 -9.43
N GLN A 55 0.30 -17.46 -9.02
CA GLN A 55 -0.89 -16.83 -9.59
C GLN A 55 -0.61 -16.09 -10.91
N ALA A 56 0.50 -15.37 -10.98
CA ALA A 56 0.80 -14.47 -12.11
C ALA A 56 1.94 -14.96 -13.02
N GLY A 57 2.56 -16.10 -12.70
CA GLY A 57 3.76 -16.56 -13.39
C GLY A 57 5.00 -15.69 -13.11
N ILE A 58 6.06 -15.98 -13.85
CA ILE A 58 7.30 -15.18 -13.86
C ILE A 58 7.53 -14.65 -15.28
N GLU A 59 7.51 -13.32 -15.39
CA GLU A 59 7.83 -12.60 -16.62
C GLU A 59 8.78 -11.46 -16.24
N PHE A 60 9.91 -11.37 -16.95
CA PHE A 60 10.87 -10.30 -16.75
C PHE A 60 10.62 -9.20 -17.76
N THR A 61 10.43 -7.98 -17.25
CA THR A 61 10.16 -6.77 -18.02
C THR A 61 11.42 -6.06 -18.52
N GLY A 62 12.61 -6.54 -18.12
CA GLY A 62 13.89 -5.98 -18.54
C GLY A 62 15.07 -6.51 -17.74
N VAL A 63 16.23 -5.92 -17.98
CA VAL A 63 17.48 -6.17 -17.26
C VAL A 63 18.08 -4.82 -16.87
N ASP A 64 18.51 -4.65 -15.62
CA ASP A 64 19.16 -3.41 -15.18
C ASP A 64 20.64 -3.35 -15.58
N ARG A 65 21.31 -2.25 -15.20
CA ARG A 65 22.72 -2.00 -15.55
C ARG A 65 23.69 -2.99 -14.91
N ASP A 66 23.27 -3.66 -13.84
CA ASP A 66 24.07 -4.66 -13.13
C ASP A 66 23.79 -6.08 -13.67
N GLY A 67 22.98 -6.21 -14.72
CA GLY A 67 22.63 -7.50 -15.32
C GLY A 67 21.53 -8.25 -14.58
N LEU A 68 20.82 -7.62 -13.64
CA LEU A 68 19.74 -8.24 -12.90
C LEU A 68 18.43 -8.19 -13.68
N PHE A 69 17.71 -9.31 -13.73
CA PHE A 69 16.39 -9.37 -14.35
C PHE A 69 15.35 -8.62 -13.51
N ILE A 70 14.56 -7.78 -14.15
CA ILE A 70 13.54 -6.96 -13.49
C ILE A 70 12.16 -7.56 -13.72
N ARG A 71 11.44 -7.87 -12.64
CA ARG A 71 10.02 -8.22 -12.66
C ARG A 71 9.21 -7.13 -11.97
N ARG A 72 8.19 -6.60 -12.65
CA ARG A 72 7.28 -5.59 -12.10
C ARG A 72 5.93 -6.22 -11.80
N VAL A 73 5.47 -6.05 -10.56
CA VAL A 73 4.22 -6.65 -10.09
C VAL A 73 3.32 -5.56 -9.53
N THR A 74 2.18 -5.33 -10.18
CA THR A 74 1.23 -4.31 -9.76
C THR A 74 0.34 -4.82 -8.62
N CYS A 75 0.02 -3.95 -7.67
CA CYS A 75 -0.92 -4.25 -6.61
C CYS A 75 -2.32 -4.46 -7.19
N THR A 76 -2.94 -5.61 -6.91
CA THR A 76 -4.28 -5.97 -7.41
C THR A 76 -5.43 -5.26 -6.71
N CYS A 77 -5.13 -4.49 -5.66
CA CYS A 77 -6.10 -3.68 -4.93
C CYS A 77 -6.08 -2.26 -5.51
N CYS A 78 -5.08 -1.45 -5.17
CA CYS A 78 -5.03 -0.04 -5.59
C CYS A 78 -4.63 0.18 -7.06
N GLY A 79 -3.98 -0.78 -7.73
CA GLY A 79 -3.45 -0.57 -9.09
C GLY A 79 -2.32 0.47 -9.21
N LEU A 80 -1.98 1.21 -8.16
CA LEU A 80 -0.98 2.31 -8.20
C LEU A 80 0.39 1.92 -7.65
N ALA A 81 0.46 0.93 -6.77
CA ALA A 81 1.74 0.44 -6.24
C ALA A 81 2.30 -0.68 -7.13
N VAL A 82 3.55 -0.55 -7.52
CA VAL A 82 4.29 -1.53 -8.31
C VAL A 82 5.46 -2.03 -7.49
N ARG A 83 5.49 -3.32 -7.21
CA ARG A 83 6.68 -3.97 -6.63
C ARG A 83 7.66 -4.28 -7.74
N VAL A 84 8.82 -3.65 -7.70
CA VAL A 84 9.92 -3.93 -8.61
C VAL A 84 10.83 -4.94 -7.93
N GLU A 85 10.95 -6.12 -8.53
CA GLU A 85 11.77 -7.21 -8.04
C GLU A 85 13.00 -7.36 -8.94
N ARG A 86 14.19 -7.43 -8.34
CA ARG A 86 15.44 -7.72 -9.04
C ARG A 86 15.85 -9.16 -8.79
N TRP A 87 16.18 -9.85 -9.86
CA TRP A 87 16.46 -11.28 -9.88
C TRP A 87 17.81 -11.55 -10.52
N GLU A 88 18.60 -12.41 -9.88
CA GLU A 88 19.84 -12.93 -10.42
C GLU A 88 19.62 -14.35 -10.93
N ALA A 89 20.24 -14.70 -12.06
CA ALA A 89 20.27 -16.07 -12.56
C ALA A 89 21.66 -16.66 -12.35
N THR A 90 21.73 -17.78 -11.64
CA THR A 90 22.96 -18.54 -11.44
C THR A 90 22.86 -19.89 -12.14
N LYS A 91 23.91 -20.25 -12.87
CA LYS A 91 24.00 -21.57 -13.51
C LYS A 91 24.71 -22.54 -12.57
N ARG A 92 24.05 -23.64 -12.24
CA ARG A 92 24.64 -24.76 -11.47
C ARG A 92 24.54 -26.03 -12.31
N GLY A 93 25.63 -26.38 -12.99
CA GLY A 93 25.66 -27.50 -13.93
C GLY A 93 24.73 -27.25 -15.13
N ARG A 94 23.74 -28.13 -15.33
CA ARG A 94 22.74 -28.01 -16.40
C ARG A 94 21.52 -27.15 -16.04
N HIS A 95 21.38 -26.74 -14.79
CA HIS A 95 20.19 -26.03 -14.32
C HIS A 95 20.48 -24.54 -14.10
N LEU A 96 19.53 -23.70 -14.49
CA LEU A 96 19.47 -22.30 -14.11
C LEU A 96 18.62 -22.16 -12.84
N ARG A 97 19.12 -21.39 -11.88
CA ARG A 97 18.39 -21.02 -10.68
C ARG A 97 18.24 -19.51 -10.63
N TYR A 98 17.02 -19.05 -10.39
CA TYR A 98 16.70 -17.63 -10.26
C TYR A 98 16.47 -17.31 -8.79
N GLN A 99 17.08 -16.23 -8.32
CA GLN A 99 16.94 -15.77 -6.94
C GLN A 99 16.59 -14.28 -6.94
N ARG A 100 15.55 -13.90 -6.18
CA ARG A 100 15.25 -12.50 -5.92
C ARG A 100 16.30 -11.95 -4.95
N VAL A 101 17.04 -10.94 -5.38
CA VAL A 101 18.13 -10.32 -4.61
C VAL A 101 17.73 -8.98 -3.99
N ALA A 102 16.75 -8.29 -4.59
CA ALA A 102 16.20 -7.06 -4.04
C ALA A 102 14.74 -6.87 -4.44
N SER A 103 14.03 -6.03 -3.69
CA SER A 103 12.72 -5.52 -4.09
C SER A 103 12.46 -4.16 -3.49
N ASP A 104 11.86 -3.27 -4.27
CA ASP A 104 11.39 -1.95 -3.86
C ASP A 104 9.95 -1.72 -4.33
N LEU A 105 9.35 -0.62 -3.85
CA LEU A 105 8.03 -0.17 -4.30
C LEU A 105 8.19 1.12 -5.07
N GLU A 106 7.61 1.14 -6.27
CA GLU A 106 7.38 2.33 -7.06
C GLU A 106 5.88 2.67 -6.99
N TYR A 107 5.56 3.95 -6.90
CA TYR A 107 4.19 4.46 -7.00
C TYR A 107 4.02 5.14 -8.34
N ARG A 108 3.07 4.65 -9.15
CA ARG A 108 2.68 5.30 -10.40
C ARG A 108 1.47 6.19 -10.18
N LYS A 109 1.35 7.22 -11.02
CA LYS A 109 0.11 7.98 -11.11
C LYS A 109 -0.96 7.13 -11.80
N GLY A 110 -2.19 7.22 -11.31
CA GLY A 110 -3.35 6.67 -11.99
C GLY A 110 -3.63 7.41 -13.31
N PRO A 111 -4.49 6.86 -14.18
CA PRO A 111 -4.86 7.49 -15.45
C PRO A 111 -5.42 8.92 -15.27
N ASP A 112 -6.09 9.18 -14.14
CA ASP A 112 -6.68 10.48 -13.82
C ASP A 112 -5.77 11.35 -12.92
N GLY A 113 -4.46 11.07 -12.88
CA GLY A 113 -3.50 11.81 -12.05
C GLY A 113 -3.52 11.43 -10.56
N GLN A 114 -4.31 10.42 -10.18
CA GLN A 114 -4.39 9.89 -8.81
C GLN A 114 -3.00 9.51 -8.28
N SER A 115 -2.68 9.90 -7.06
CA SER A 115 -1.41 9.58 -6.40
C SER A 115 -1.66 8.81 -5.12
N TYR A 116 -0.85 7.76 -4.89
CA TYR A 116 -0.88 7.02 -3.63
C TYR A 116 -0.25 7.80 -2.46
N GLN A 117 0.73 8.65 -2.76
CA GLN A 117 1.45 9.42 -1.77
C GLN A 117 0.68 10.69 -1.42
N ALA A 118 0.57 10.97 -0.12
CA ALA A 118 0.09 12.26 0.36
C ALA A 118 1.06 13.37 -0.12
N PRO A 119 0.58 14.61 -0.30
CA PRO A 119 1.45 15.73 -0.63
C PRO A 119 2.64 15.86 0.33
N PRO A 120 3.83 16.22 -0.16
CA PRO A 120 5.01 16.39 0.68
C PRO A 120 4.76 17.40 1.80
N GLY A 121 5.41 17.22 2.95
CA GLY A 121 5.33 18.13 4.10
C GLY A 121 4.19 17.85 5.10
N ARG A 122 3.30 16.89 4.85
CA ARG A 122 2.15 16.58 5.73
C ARG A 122 2.40 15.51 6.78
N GLY A 123 3.65 15.10 6.99
CA GLY A 123 3.98 14.05 7.95
C GLY A 123 3.45 12.65 7.58
N ARG A 124 3.69 11.69 8.47
CA ARG A 124 3.32 10.28 8.26
C ARG A 124 1.88 10.03 8.72
N MET A 125 1.04 9.58 7.80
CA MET A 125 -0.30 9.06 8.09
C MET A 125 -0.23 7.58 8.46
N THR A 126 -0.79 7.22 9.61
CA THR A 126 -0.85 5.81 10.05
C THR A 126 -2.12 5.11 9.54
N PRO A 127 -2.11 3.77 9.38
CA PRO A 127 -3.31 3.03 9.00
C PRO A 127 -4.51 3.30 9.92
N ARG A 128 -4.25 3.47 11.22
CA ARG A 128 -5.27 3.81 12.22
C ARG A 128 -5.87 5.20 11.99
N GLN A 129 -5.06 6.21 11.66
CA GLN A 129 -5.59 7.54 11.35
C GLN A 129 -6.50 7.51 10.13
N ILE A 130 -6.09 6.81 9.06
CA ILE A 130 -6.92 6.65 7.86
C ILE A 130 -8.23 5.95 8.20
N ALA A 131 -8.17 4.79 8.88
CA ALA A 131 -9.37 4.03 9.25
C ALA A 131 -10.34 4.82 10.14
N ASN A 132 -9.80 5.58 11.10
CA ASN A 132 -10.61 6.46 11.94
C ASN A 132 -11.31 7.55 11.13
N SER A 133 -10.59 8.21 10.20
CA SER A 133 -11.16 9.25 9.34
C SER A 133 -12.26 8.69 8.42
N VAL A 134 -12.00 7.55 7.76
CA VAL A 134 -12.98 6.84 6.93
C VAL A 134 -14.23 6.48 7.74
N ALA A 135 -14.05 5.92 8.95
CA ALA A 135 -15.17 5.59 9.83
C ALA A 135 -15.96 6.83 10.27
N SER A 136 -15.28 7.92 10.65
CA SER A 136 -15.93 9.18 11.02
C SER A 136 -16.78 9.75 9.90
N ARG A 137 -16.31 9.67 8.65
CA ARG A 137 -17.06 10.08 7.45
C ARG A 137 -18.28 9.20 7.21
N ALA A 138 -18.10 7.87 7.26
CA ALA A 138 -19.20 6.92 7.06
C ALA A 138 -20.31 7.05 8.10
N LEU A 139 -19.99 7.53 9.30
CA LEU A 139 -20.92 7.74 10.40
C LEU A 139 -21.40 9.19 10.53
N GLN A 140 -20.98 10.08 9.64
CA GLN A 140 -21.32 11.50 9.71
C GLN A 140 -22.85 11.69 9.64
N GLY A 141 -23.38 12.51 10.55
CA GLY A 141 -24.82 12.79 10.64
C GLY A 141 -25.63 11.77 11.45
N LEU A 142 -25.02 10.65 11.90
CA LEU A 142 -25.69 9.70 12.79
C LEU A 142 -25.47 10.07 14.25
N SER A 143 -26.55 10.05 15.04
CA SER A 143 -26.46 10.17 16.49
C SER A 143 -25.97 8.87 17.13
N LEU A 144 -25.33 8.98 18.30
CA LEU A 144 -24.94 7.81 19.09
C LEU A 144 -26.13 6.88 19.42
N ALA A 145 -27.32 7.44 19.58
CA ALA A 145 -28.54 6.67 19.82
C ALA A 145 -28.95 5.82 18.60
N GLU A 146 -28.80 6.35 17.39
CA GLU A 146 -29.05 5.60 16.15
C GLU A 146 -28.04 4.48 15.96
N LEU A 147 -26.76 4.75 16.22
CA LEU A 147 -25.70 3.75 16.14
C LEU A 147 -25.95 2.59 17.11
N ARG A 148 -26.29 2.89 18.37
CA ARG A 148 -26.64 1.87 19.38
C ARG A 148 -27.86 1.04 18.97
N ARG A 149 -28.89 1.66 18.42
CA ARG A 149 -30.09 0.96 17.91
C ARG A 149 -29.76 0.05 16.73
N ALA A 150 -28.89 0.48 15.81
CA ALA A 150 -28.47 -0.33 14.67
C ALA A 150 -27.66 -1.56 15.10
N ALA A 151 -26.76 -1.41 16.07
CA ALA A 151 -25.98 -2.51 16.64
C ALA A 151 -26.89 -3.59 17.27
N ALA A 152 -27.82 -3.18 18.14
CA ALA A 152 -28.74 -4.10 18.82
C ALA A 152 -29.61 -4.94 17.85
N ARG A 153 -30.00 -4.36 16.70
CA ARG A 153 -30.74 -5.09 15.65
C ARG A 153 -29.90 -6.15 14.94
N THR A 154 -28.60 -5.92 14.80
CA THR A 154 -27.69 -6.85 14.11
C THR A 154 -27.43 -8.08 14.99
N ASP A 155 -27.22 -7.88 16.29
CA ASP A 155 -27.03 -8.97 17.27
C ASP A 155 -28.29 -9.84 17.43
N GLY A 156 -29.47 -9.23 17.40
CA GLY A 156 -30.75 -9.95 17.42
C GLY A 156 -30.98 -10.79 16.17
N ARG A 157 -30.46 -10.37 15.01
CA ARG A 157 -30.58 -11.10 13.74
C ARG A 157 -29.65 -12.31 13.67
N ASN A 158 -28.49 -12.24 14.32
CA ASN A 158 -27.52 -13.33 14.35
C ASN A 158 -27.91 -14.41 15.38
N SER A 159 -28.62 -14.02 16.44
CA SER A 159 -29.15 -14.93 17.47
C SER A 159 -30.35 -15.77 17.00
N GLY A 160 -30.94 -15.48 15.84
CA GLY A 160 -32.12 -16.17 15.29
C GLY A 160 -31.83 -17.18 14.17
N ARG A 161 -30.57 -17.48 13.86
CA ARG A 161 -30.17 -18.35 12.72
C ARG A 161 -29.56 -19.70 13.13
N ASN A 162 -29.90 -20.19 14.32
CA ASN A 162 -29.74 -21.59 14.71
C ASN A 162 -31.15 -22.19 14.90
N GLY A 163 -31.70 -22.76 13.83
CA GLY A 163 -32.94 -23.50 13.80
C GLY A 163 -32.91 -24.47 12.64
#